data_AF-A0A2P8H0C1-F1
#
_entry.id   AF-A0A2P8H0C1-F1
#
_cell.length_a   1.000
_cell.length_b   1.000
_cell.length_c   1.000
_cell.angle_alpha   90.00
_cell.angle_beta   90.00
_cell.angle_gamma   90.00
#
_symmetry.space_group_name_H-M   'P 1'
#
loop_
_entity.id
_entity.type
_entity.pdbx_description
1 polymer ?
#
loop_
_entity_poly.entity_id
_entity_poly.type
_entity_poly.pdbx_seq_one_letter_code
_entity_poly.pdbx_strand_id
1 'polypeptide(L)'
;MLSLHVGRGRGATYWDEVEDVCWLLAYGDTHATHEDRDVYKHFMSLSDKDLLLPTPDDYEALERISSANLLDEFRAIGRTAYEEARANPGTEVQYSGLLDDSELLVVIDLYVIEKEQCEEGWVSWILPRDTPFSEGQVYDLLEAILPDNVDLDTLRQAATVGSRPVRYDEIAWTWSTYASE
;
A
#
# COMPACT_ATOMS: atom_id res chain seq x y z
N MET A 1 -6.29 -47.32 12.29
CA MET A 1 -7.24 -46.18 12.24
C MET A 1 -6.57 -45.13 11.37
N LEU A 2 -7.05 -44.93 10.13
CA LEU A 2 -6.46 -43.93 9.23
C LEU A 2 -7.11 -42.58 9.52
N SER A 3 -6.29 -41.57 9.80
CA SER A 3 -6.75 -40.17 9.93
C SER A 3 -7.45 -39.73 8.63
N LEU A 4 -8.53 -38.97 8.75
CA LEU A 4 -9.37 -38.51 7.62
C LEU A 4 -8.65 -37.59 6.63
N HIS A 5 -7.37 -37.28 6.89
CA HIS A 5 -6.60 -36.27 6.20
C HIS A 5 -5.27 -36.77 5.62
N VAL A 6 -5.05 -38.09 5.56
CA VAL A 6 -3.87 -38.69 4.92
C VAL A 6 -3.81 -38.29 3.44
N GLY A 7 -2.63 -37.87 2.97
CA GLY A 7 -2.40 -37.46 1.57
C GLY A 7 -2.85 -36.04 1.20
N ARG A 8 -3.23 -35.21 2.17
CA ARG A 8 -3.49 -33.77 1.97
C ARG A 8 -2.42 -32.92 2.63
N GLY A 9 -2.11 -31.78 2.01
CA GLY A 9 -1.16 -30.82 2.57
C GLY A 9 -1.59 -30.25 3.93
N ARG A 10 -0.62 -29.75 4.68
CA ARG A 10 -0.82 -29.07 5.96
C ARG A 10 -0.04 -27.76 5.97
N GLY A 11 -0.66 -26.75 6.53
CA GLY A 11 -0.01 -25.53 6.97
C GLY A 11 0.06 -25.50 8.50
N ALA A 12 1.17 -24.99 9.03
CA ALA A 12 1.21 -24.45 10.38
C ALA A 12 0.95 -22.95 10.28
N THR A 13 0.00 -22.44 11.05
CA THR A 13 -0.34 -21.01 11.05
C THR A 13 -0.25 -20.44 12.45
N TYR A 14 0.08 -19.16 12.55
CA TYR A 14 0.09 -18.41 13.80
C TYR A 14 -0.62 -17.09 13.60
N TRP A 15 -1.59 -16.82 14.46
CA TRP A 15 -2.29 -15.55 14.49
C TRP A 15 -1.58 -14.64 15.48
N ASP A 16 -1.08 -13.51 14.99
CA ASP A 16 -0.57 -12.43 15.83
C ASP A 16 -1.68 -11.42 16.09
N GLU A 17 -2.16 -11.36 17.34
CA GLU A 17 -3.24 -10.45 17.72
C GLU A 17 -2.81 -8.97 17.77
N VAL A 18 -1.51 -8.70 17.90
CA VAL A 18 -1.01 -7.32 18.01
C VAL A 18 -0.96 -6.68 16.63
N GLU A 19 -0.39 -7.38 15.66
CA GLU A 19 -0.27 -6.91 14.28
C GLU A 19 -1.48 -7.26 13.40
N ASP A 20 -2.44 -8.03 13.94
CA ASP A 20 -3.64 -8.53 13.23
C ASP A 20 -3.30 -9.33 11.95
N VAL A 21 -2.24 -10.15 12.00
CA VAL A 21 -1.74 -10.93 10.87
C VAL A 21 -1.81 -12.43 11.13
N CYS A 22 -2.27 -13.18 10.13
CA CYS A 22 -2.23 -14.63 10.12
C CYS A 22 -1.03 -15.13 9.30
N TRP A 23 0.01 -15.58 10.00
CA TRP A 23 1.23 -16.10 9.41
C TRP A 23 1.05 -17.54 8.93
N LEU A 24 1.55 -17.85 7.72
CA LEU A 24 1.80 -19.22 7.29
C LEU A 24 3.24 -19.60 7.64
N LEU A 25 3.42 -20.25 8.78
CA LEU A 25 4.73 -20.57 9.36
C LEU A 25 5.47 -21.69 8.62
N ALA A 26 4.73 -22.68 8.13
CA ALA A 26 5.29 -23.78 7.36
C ALA A 26 4.19 -24.45 6.54
N TYR A 27 4.56 -25.03 5.40
CA TYR A 27 3.67 -25.82 4.55
C TYR A 27 4.35 -27.09 4.07
N GLY A 28 3.59 -28.19 4.00
CA GLY A 28 4.00 -29.40 3.29
C GLY A 28 2.82 -29.96 2.51
N ASP A 29 3.13 -30.51 1.34
CA ASP A 29 2.16 -31.06 0.39
C ASP A 29 1.52 -32.39 0.84
N THR A 30 2.24 -33.13 1.69
CA THR A 30 1.89 -34.51 2.04
C THR A 30 1.92 -34.73 3.55
N HIS A 31 0.82 -35.22 4.10
CA HIS A 31 0.82 -35.88 5.40
C HIS A 31 0.70 -37.39 5.23
N ALA A 32 1.75 -38.11 5.61
CA ALA A 32 1.78 -39.57 5.62
C ALA A 32 2.37 -40.05 6.95
N THR A 33 1.49 -40.54 7.82
CA THR A 33 1.86 -40.98 9.17
C THR A 33 2.90 -42.10 9.09
N HIS A 34 4.03 -41.94 9.78
CA HIS A 34 5.19 -42.87 9.81
C HIS A 34 6.08 -42.88 8.56
N GLU A 35 5.90 -41.95 7.62
CA GLU A 35 6.82 -41.78 6.49
C GLU A 35 7.86 -40.69 6.78
N ASP A 36 9.00 -40.70 6.08
CA ASP A 36 10.01 -39.64 6.17
C ASP A 36 9.53 -38.32 5.57
N ARG A 37 8.51 -38.38 4.72
CA ARG A 37 7.86 -37.22 4.10
C ARG A 37 6.73 -36.65 4.95
N ASP A 38 6.57 -37.08 6.20
CA ASP A 38 5.53 -36.52 7.06
C ASP A 38 5.85 -35.06 7.37
N VAL A 39 4.98 -34.16 6.90
CA VAL A 39 5.04 -32.73 7.16
C VAL A 39 5.20 -32.37 8.65
N TYR A 40 4.68 -33.18 9.58
CA TYR A 40 4.87 -32.93 11.01
C TYR A 40 6.33 -33.10 11.46
N LYS A 41 7.11 -34.00 10.85
CA LYS A 41 8.55 -34.12 11.15
C LYS A 41 9.28 -32.85 10.72
N HIS A 42 8.90 -32.27 9.58
CA HIS A 42 9.44 -30.99 9.11
C HIS A 42 9.09 -29.86 10.08
N PHE A 43 7.82 -29.75 10.47
CA PHE A 43 7.36 -28.71 11.41
C PHE A 43 8.04 -28.85 12.78
N MET A 44 8.15 -30.07 13.31
CA MET A 44 8.91 -30.33 14.53
C MET A 44 10.37 -29.91 14.39
N SER A 45 11.03 -30.23 13.28
CA SER A 45 12.42 -29.81 13.06
C SER A 45 12.58 -28.28 13.01
N LEU A 46 11.59 -27.54 12.53
CA LEU A 46 11.62 -26.07 12.56
C LEU A 46 11.43 -25.56 13.99
N SER A 47 10.48 -26.15 14.73
CA SER A 47 10.23 -25.83 16.14
C SER A 47 11.45 -26.11 17.02
N ASP A 48 12.10 -27.26 16.84
CA ASP A 48 13.29 -27.67 17.61
C ASP A 48 14.51 -26.77 17.34
N LYS A 49 14.49 -26.00 16.25
CA LYS A 49 15.54 -25.06 15.86
C LYS A 49 15.20 -23.60 16.15
N ASP A 50 14.04 -23.35 16.77
CA ASP A 50 13.48 -21.99 16.96
C ASP A 50 13.35 -21.21 15.63
N LEU A 51 13.04 -21.91 14.53
CA LEU A 51 12.88 -21.34 13.18
C LEU A 51 11.42 -21.34 12.71
N LEU A 52 10.48 -21.69 13.57
CA LEU A 52 9.07 -21.82 13.20
C LEU A 52 8.30 -20.50 13.31
N LEU A 53 8.70 -19.61 14.22
CA LEU A 53 8.01 -18.34 14.44
C LEU A 53 8.53 -17.24 13.51
N PRO A 54 7.72 -16.22 13.20
CA PRO A 54 8.17 -15.06 12.44
C PRO A 54 9.36 -14.38 13.12
N THR A 55 10.28 -13.89 12.30
CA THR A 55 11.49 -13.16 12.70
C THR A 55 11.24 -11.65 12.62
N PRO A 56 12.10 -10.81 13.24
CA PRO A 56 12.00 -9.37 13.08
C PRO A 56 11.95 -8.91 11.61
N ASP A 57 12.73 -9.55 10.74
CA ASP A 57 12.75 -9.25 9.29
C ASP A 57 11.38 -9.53 8.63
N ASP A 58 10.61 -10.52 9.12
CA ASP A 58 9.26 -10.81 8.62
C ASP A 58 8.29 -9.69 9.01
N TYR A 59 8.40 -9.14 10.22
CA TYR A 59 7.60 -7.99 10.64
C TYR A 59 8.00 -6.71 9.91
N GLU A 60 9.30 -6.48 9.69
CA GLU A 60 9.76 -5.38 8.84
C GLU A 60 9.22 -5.48 7.41
N ALA A 61 8.95 -6.70 6.91
CA ALA A 61 8.34 -6.90 5.60
C ALA A 61 6.85 -6.53 5.57
N LEU A 62 6.13 -6.54 6.71
CA LEU A 62 4.74 -6.07 6.77
C LEU A 62 4.64 -4.56 6.58
N GLU A 63 5.64 -3.81 7.04
CA GLU A 63 5.69 -2.35 6.88
C GLU A 63 6.06 -1.91 5.44
N ARG A 64 6.51 -2.85 4.60
CA ARG A 64 6.86 -2.56 3.22
C ARG A 64 5.63 -2.52 2.35
N ILE A 65 5.48 -1.42 1.64
CA ILE A 65 4.55 -1.35 0.53
C ILE A 65 5.16 -2.22 -0.56
N SER A 66 4.42 -3.24 -0.96
CA SER A 66 4.74 -4.08 -2.10
C SER A 66 3.94 -3.62 -3.31
N SER A 67 4.39 -4.00 -4.49
CA SER A 67 3.59 -3.81 -5.70
C SER A 67 2.18 -4.44 -5.62
N ALA A 68 1.96 -5.44 -4.76
CA ALA A 68 0.68 -6.13 -4.62
C ALA A 68 -0.35 -5.39 -3.76
N ASN A 69 0.08 -4.59 -2.77
CA ASN A 69 -0.78 -3.77 -1.91
C ASN A 69 -0.68 -2.27 -2.19
N LEU A 70 0.16 -1.84 -3.15
CA LEU A 70 0.40 -0.45 -3.49
C LEU A 70 -0.88 0.40 -3.61
N LEU A 71 -1.89 -0.08 -4.35
CA LEU A 71 -3.13 0.67 -4.55
C LEU A 71 -3.96 0.82 -3.26
N ASP A 72 -3.97 -0.22 -2.41
CA ASP A 72 -4.72 -0.17 -1.15
C ASP A 72 -4.03 0.76 -0.14
N GLU A 73 -2.69 0.77 -0.12
CA GLU A 73 -1.91 1.74 0.65
C GLU A 73 -2.11 3.17 0.14
N PHE A 74 -2.09 3.37 -1.18
CA PHE A 74 -2.37 4.68 -1.79
C PHE A 74 -3.77 5.18 -1.47
N ARG A 75 -4.78 4.30 -1.39
CA ARG A 75 -6.13 4.66 -0.92
C ARG A 75 -6.15 5.11 0.53
N ALA A 76 -5.47 4.38 1.40
CA ALA A 76 -5.40 4.71 2.82
C ALA A 76 -4.67 6.04 3.04
N ILE A 77 -3.51 6.21 2.41
CA ILE A 77 -2.70 7.42 2.45
C ILE A 77 -3.45 8.59 1.84
N GLY A 78 -3.99 8.43 0.63
CA GLY A 78 -4.63 9.50 -0.12
C GLY A 78 -5.85 10.09 0.58
N ARG A 79 -6.73 9.24 1.12
CA ARG A 79 -7.87 9.70 1.93
C ARG A 79 -7.40 10.53 3.12
N THR A 80 -6.43 10.02 3.87
CA THR A 80 -5.92 10.70 5.08
C THR A 80 -5.24 12.02 4.73
N ALA A 81 -4.40 12.01 3.70
CA ALA A 81 -3.69 13.18 3.21
C ALA A 81 -4.64 14.26 2.67
N TYR A 82 -5.68 13.85 1.94
CA TYR A 82 -6.69 14.76 1.42
C TYR A 82 -7.51 15.40 2.56
N GLU A 83 -7.96 14.61 3.53
CA GLU A 83 -8.69 15.11 4.71
C GLU A 83 -7.84 16.11 5.50
N GLU A 84 -6.56 15.82 5.69
CA GLU A 84 -5.61 16.69 6.38
C GLU A 84 -5.32 17.99 5.59
N ALA A 85 -5.14 17.89 4.27
CA ALA A 85 -4.90 19.04 3.40
C ALA A 85 -6.13 19.96 3.35
N ARG A 86 -7.33 19.37 3.30
CA ARG A 86 -8.60 20.10 3.37
C ARG A 86 -8.79 20.79 4.72
N ALA A 87 -8.34 20.19 5.81
CA ALA A 87 -8.38 20.80 7.14
C ALA A 87 -7.38 21.95 7.30
N ASN A 88 -6.29 21.97 6.51
CA ASN A 88 -5.24 22.99 6.55
C ASN A 88 -4.92 23.56 5.15
N PRO A 89 -5.87 24.27 4.49
CA PRO A 89 -5.68 24.72 3.12
C PRO A 89 -4.44 25.59 2.91
N GLY A 90 -3.74 25.38 1.80
CA GLY A 90 -2.50 26.06 1.41
C GLY A 90 -1.25 25.53 2.13
N THR A 91 -1.34 24.37 2.75
CA THR A 91 -0.20 23.67 3.37
C THR A 91 0.01 22.33 2.68
N GLU A 92 1.22 22.07 2.22
CA GLU A 92 1.60 20.76 1.70
C GLU A 92 1.55 19.71 2.81
N VAL A 93 0.69 18.71 2.63
CA VAL A 93 0.65 17.50 3.43
C VAL A 93 1.48 16.44 2.73
N GLN A 94 2.42 15.83 3.44
CA GLN A 94 3.39 14.87 2.88
C GLN A 94 3.33 13.55 3.63
N TYR A 95 3.24 12.46 2.88
CA TYR A 95 3.30 11.09 3.38
C TYR A 95 4.45 10.36 2.70
N SER A 96 5.33 9.75 3.50
CA SER A 96 6.48 8.99 3.02
C SER A 96 6.40 7.53 3.44
N GLY A 97 6.86 6.63 2.58
CA GLY A 97 6.95 5.20 2.83
C GLY A 97 8.05 4.54 2.00
N LEU A 98 8.15 3.22 2.11
CA LEU A 98 9.06 2.42 1.30
C LEU A 98 8.26 1.47 0.41
N LEU A 99 8.44 1.60 -0.91
CA LEU A 99 7.96 0.67 -1.93
C LEU A 99 9.13 -0.19 -2.42
N ASP A 100 9.12 -1.49 -2.12
CA ASP A 100 10.17 -2.43 -2.54
C ASP A 100 11.60 -1.85 -2.32
N ASP A 101 11.86 -1.35 -1.10
CA ASP A 101 13.12 -0.71 -0.65
C ASP A 101 13.46 0.65 -1.28
N SER A 102 12.51 1.27 -1.98
CA SER A 102 12.65 2.59 -2.59
C SER A 102 11.72 3.60 -1.96
N GLU A 103 12.15 4.87 -1.91
CA GLU A 103 11.35 5.95 -1.34
C GLU A 103 10.06 6.16 -2.14
N LEU A 104 8.94 6.14 -1.43
CA LEU A 104 7.64 6.63 -1.87
C LEU A 104 7.37 7.95 -1.15
N LEU A 105 6.98 8.97 -1.91
CA LEU A 105 6.44 10.21 -1.36
C LEU A 105 5.11 10.50 -2.03
N VAL A 106 4.09 10.87 -1.27
CA VAL A 106 2.81 11.42 -1.75
C VAL A 106 2.65 12.81 -1.13
N VAL A 107 2.35 13.81 -1.96
CA VAL A 107 2.11 15.19 -1.51
C VAL A 107 0.75 15.63 -1.99
N ILE A 108 -0.04 16.23 -1.08
CA ILE A 108 -1.30 16.87 -1.41
C ILE A 108 -1.27 18.31 -0.87
N ASP A 109 -1.66 19.26 -1.73
CA ASP A 109 -1.93 20.64 -1.35
C ASP A 109 -3.30 21.04 -1.89
N LEU A 110 -4.04 21.84 -1.15
CA LEU A 110 -5.43 22.15 -1.42
C LEU A 110 -5.76 23.57 -0.98
N TYR A 111 -6.47 24.31 -1.84
CA TYR A 111 -6.99 25.64 -1.56
C TYR A 111 -8.51 25.63 -1.68
N VAL A 112 -9.21 26.03 -0.61
CA VAL A 112 -10.66 26.20 -0.61
C VAL A 112 -10.99 27.68 -0.75
N ILE A 113 -11.63 28.05 -1.86
CA ILE A 113 -12.13 29.41 -2.10
C ILE A 113 -13.61 29.43 -1.71
N GLU A 114 -13.89 29.75 -0.43
CA GLU A 114 -15.23 29.70 0.16
C GLU A 114 -16.29 30.48 -0.65
N LYS A 115 -15.92 31.62 -1.23
CA LYS A 115 -16.84 32.49 -1.98
C LYS A 115 -17.32 31.89 -3.29
N GLU A 116 -16.52 31.03 -3.89
CA GLU A 116 -16.78 30.44 -5.21
C GLU A 116 -17.13 28.96 -5.11
N GLN A 117 -17.18 28.43 -3.87
CA GLN A 117 -17.31 26.98 -3.60
C GLN A 117 -16.36 26.17 -4.51
N CYS A 118 -15.17 26.72 -4.70
CA CYS A 118 -14.14 26.19 -5.57
C CYS A 118 -13.06 25.56 -4.70
N GLU A 119 -12.67 24.35 -5.05
CA GLU A 119 -11.53 23.66 -4.46
C GLU A 119 -10.52 23.39 -5.57
N GLU A 120 -9.33 23.96 -5.43
CA GLU A 120 -8.19 23.70 -6.30
C GLU A 120 -7.17 22.88 -5.51
N GLY A 121 -6.65 21.82 -6.12
CA GLY A 121 -5.71 20.96 -5.45
C GLY A 121 -4.61 20.44 -6.35
N TRP A 122 -3.57 19.95 -5.70
CA TRP A 122 -2.41 19.31 -6.30
C TRP A 122 -2.18 17.98 -5.61
N VAL A 123 -1.87 16.98 -6.41
CA VAL A 123 -1.37 15.69 -5.94
C VAL A 123 -0.07 15.42 -6.67
N SER A 124 0.94 14.99 -5.94
CA SER A 124 2.16 14.50 -6.56
C SER A 124 2.71 13.29 -5.85
N TRP A 125 3.56 12.55 -6.54
CA TRP A 125 4.30 11.46 -5.95
C TRP A 125 5.66 11.26 -6.58
N ILE A 126 6.54 10.62 -5.81
CA ILE A 126 7.83 10.12 -6.25
C ILE A 126 7.79 8.60 -6.09
N LEU A 127 8.16 7.89 -7.15
CA LEU A 127 8.26 6.42 -7.17
C LEU A 127 9.65 6.00 -7.64
N PRO A 128 10.13 4.79 -7.28
CA PRO A 128 11.38 4.24 -7.79
C PRO A 128 11.51 4.39 -9.31
N ARG A 129 12.67 4.91 -9.75
CA ARG A 129 12.95 5.31 -11.14
C ARG A 129 12.75 4.21 -12.19
N ASP A 130 12.90 2.96 -11.78
CA ASP A 130 12.79 1.80 -12.66
C ASP A 130 11.36 1.23 -12.71
N THR A 131 10.36 1.97 -12.22
CA THR A 131 8.96 1.58 -12.25
C THR A 131 8.25 2.23 -13.43
N PRO A 132 8.22 1.60 -14.62
CA PRO A 132 7.48 2.15 -15.75
C PRO A 132 5.98 2.04 -15.46
N PHE A 133 5.33 3.18 -15.26
CA PHE A 133 3.87 3.25 -15.25
C PHE A 133 3.35 3.48 -16.66
N SER A 134 2.42 2.63 -17.07
CA SER A 134 1.53 2.97 -18.18
C SER A 134 0.59 4.09 -17.76
N GLU A 135 0.05 4.82 -18.75
CA GLU A 135 -0.94 5.87 -18.50
C GLU A 135 -2.13 5.37 -17.68
N GLY A 136 -2.63 4.15 -17.95
CA GLY A 136 -3.71 3.55 -17.17
C GLY A 136 -3.36 3.36 -15.69
N GLN A 137 -2.14 2.92 -15.38
CA GLN A 137 -1.73 2.76 -13.99
C GLN A 137 -1.56 4.09 -13.25
N VAL A 138 -1.22 5.17 -13.97
CA VAL A 138 -1.22 6.53 -13.38
C VAL A 138 -2.63 6.93 -12.98
N TYR A 139 -3.63 6.65 -13.83
CA TYR A 139 -5.02 6.89 -13.48
C TYR A 139 -5.50 6.02 -12.32
N ASP A 140 -5.11 4.74 -12.26
CA ASP A 140 -5.43 3.86 -11.13
C ASP A 140 -4.86 4.43 -9.80
N LEU A 141 -3.66 5.01 -9.83
CA LEU A 141 -3.06 5.67 -8.66
C LEU A 141 -3.78 6.97 -8.30
N LEU A 142 -4.16 7.77 -9.29
CA LEU A 142 -4.92 9.00 -9.07
C LEU A 142 -6.31 8.70 -8.48
N GLU A 143 -7.00 7.68 -9.00
CA GLU A 143 -8.27 7.20 -8.46
C GLU A 143 -8.11 6.65 -7.04
N ALA A 144 -6.97 6.01 -6.74
CA ALA A 144 -6.68 5.57 -5.39
C ALA A 144 -6.47 6.75 -4.43
N ILE A 145 -5.74 7.79 -4.83
CA ILE A 145 -5.39 8.90 -3.93
C ILE A 145 -6.53 9.90 -3.75
N LEU A 146 -7.16 10.28 -4.85
CA LEU A 146 -8.12 11.38 -4.89
C LEU A 146 -9.51 10.91 -4.48
N PRO A 147 -10.31 11.78 -3.84
CA PRO A 147 -11.67 11.42 -3.46
C PRO A 147 -12.60 11.34 -4.68
N ASP A 148 -13.67 10.55 -4.55
CA ASP A 148 -14.65 10.27 -5.62
C ASP A 148 -15.32 11.52 -6.25
N ASN A 149 -15.27 12.68 -5.57
CA ASN A 149 -15.82 13.93 -6.08
C ASN A 149 -14.87 14.68 -7.03
N VAL A 150 -13.64 14.22 -7.22
CA VAL A 150 -12.71 14.76 -8.20
C VAL A 150 -12.87 14.01 -9.52
N ASP A 151 -13.23 14.75 -10.57
CA ASP A 151 -13.35 14.19 -11.92
C ASP A 151 -11.95 13.98 -12.54
N LEU A 152 -11.54 12.72 -12.67
CA LEU A 152 -10.24 12.34 -13.20
C LEU A 152 -10.03 12.81 -14.65
N ASP A 153 -11.10 12.98 -15.43
CA ASP A 153 -11.02 13.47 -16.83
C ASP A 153 -10.65 14.97 -16.90
N THR A 154 -10.78 15.69 -15.77
CA THR A 154 -10.44 17.12 -15.68
C THR A 154 -9.01 17.35 -15.19
N LEU A 155 -8.31 16.30 -14.77
CA LEU A 155 -6.96 16.39 -14.25
C LEU A 155 -5.99 16.90 -15.30
N ARG A 156 -5.05 17.73 -14.86
CA ARG A 156 -3.99 18.26 -15.70
C ARG A 156 -2.65 18.00 -15.05
N GLN A 157 -1.66 17.60 -15.86
CA GLN A 157 -0.30 17.50 -15.39
C GLN A 157 0.18 18.87 -14.91
N ALA A 158 0.72 18.93 -13.70
CA ALA A 158 1.12 20.17 -13.06
C ALA A 158 2.61 20.41 -13.25
N ALA A 159 3.01 21.68 -13.43
CA ALA A 159 4.40 22.11 -13.39
C ALA A 159 4.85 22.55 -11.99
N THR A 160 3.88 22.71 -11.09
CA THR A 160 4.07 23.08 -9.68
C THR A 160 3.20 22.20 -8.79
N VAL A 161 3.59 22.06 -7.53
CA VAL A 161 2.75 21.54 -6.44
C VAL A 161 2.54 22.73 -5.51
N GLY A 162 1.32 23.26 -5.47
CA GLY A 162 1.05 24.55 -4.84
C GLY A 162 1.98 25.64 -5.41
N SER A 163 2.84 26.19 -4.55
CA SER A 163 3.77 27.28 -4.91
C SER A 163 5.17 26.83 -5.36
N ARG A 164 5.52 25.54 -5.20
CA ARG A 164 6.87 25.04 -5.55
C ARG A 164 6.89 24.36 -6.93
N PRO A 165 8.01 24.42 -7.67
CA PRO A 165 8.16 23.64 -8.88
C PRO A 165 8.20 22.13 -8.59
N VAL A 166 7.72 21.35 -9.55
CA VAL A 166 7.79 19.88 -9.53
C VAL A 166 9.25 19.43 -9.63
N ARG A 167 9.64 18.45 -8.81
CA ARG A 167 10.98 17.86 -8.82
C ARG A 167 11.18 16.99 -10.07
N TYR A 168 12.44 16.70 -10.40
CA TYR A 168 12.77 15.95 -11.62
C TYR A 168 12.17 14.53 -11.67
N ASP A 169 12.03 13.89 -10.50
CA ASP A 169 11.52 12.53 -10.30
C ASP A 169 10.08 12.50 -9.74
N GLU A 170 9.41 13.65 -9.75
CA GLU A 170 8.07 13.81 -9.22
C GLU A 170 7.04 13.89 -10.36
N ILE A 171 5.98 13.12 -10.24
CA ILE A 171 4.82 13.19 -11.12
C ILE A 171 3.76 13.99 -10.37
N ALA A 172 3.25 15.06 -10.98
CA ALA A 172 2.27 15.93 -10.33
C ALA A 172 1.08 16.21 -11.24
N TRP A 173 -0.08 16.31 -10.61
CA TRP A 173 -1.37 16.59 -11.21
C TRP A 173 -2.11 17.63 -10.40
N THR A 174 -2.98 18.38 -11.06
CA THR A 174 -3.85 19.38 -10.43
C THR A 174 -5.28 19.22 -10.89
N TRP A 175 -6.21 19.54 -10.00
CA TRP A 175 -7.65 19.54 -10.24
C TRP A 175 -8.29 20.84 -9.77
N SER A 176 -9.49 21.10 -10.28
CA SER A 176 -10.37 22.12 -9.73
C SER A 176 -11.80 21.55 -9.72
N THR A 177 -12.44 21.57 -8.56
CA THR A 177 -13.87 21.26 -8.44
C THR A 177 -14.63 22.53 -8.12
N TYR A 178 -15.79 22.68 -8.76
CA TYR A 178 -16.74 23.76 -8.51
C TYR A 178 -18.02 23.11 -8.00
N ALA A 179 -18.54 23.55 -6.86
CA ALA A 179 -19.86 23.11 -6.46
C ALA A 179 -20.88 23.51 -7.53
N SER A 180 -21.66 22.54 -7.98
CA SER A 180 -22.78 22.79 -8.90
C SER A 180 -23.88 23.49 -8.11
N GLU A 181 -24.34 24.67 -8.57
CA GLU A 181 -25.54 25.34 -8.05
C GLU A 181 -26.80 24.47 -8.14
#